data_AF-A0A3A8SKF6-F1
#
_entry.id   AF-A0A3A8SKF6-F1
#
_cell.length_a   1.000
_cell.length_b   1.000
_cell.length_c   1.000
_cell.angle_alpha   90.00
_cell.angle_beta   90.00
_cell.angle_gamma   90.00
#
_symmetry.space_group_name_H-M   'P 1'
#
loop_
_entity.id
_entity.type
_entity.pdbx_description
1 polymer ?
#
loop_
_entity_poly.entity_id
_entity_poly.type
_entity_poly.pdbx_seq_one_letter_code
_entity_poly.pdbx_strand_id
1 'polypeptide(L)'
;EDLVHPRAKGSDLLGHLFDLALQRSFAKVHAPLVPVADAPGLQDADTALTKTFDRLRRRESGEALRVGIAQLGASHTASHYFTDAVRGVLTKRFGDAGRGFIAAGKASPRLENARVARELVGDWKVEDAMEA
;
A
#
# COMPACT_ATOMS: atom_id res chain seq x y z
N GLU A 1 -7.18 0.46 19.56
CA GLU A 1 -5.83 0.18 20.08
C GLU A 1 -4.83 0.90 19.18
N ASP A 2 -3.98 1.73 19.78
CA ASP A 2 -2.95 2.50 19.07
C ASP A 2 -1.80 1.57 18.72
N LEU A 3 -1.69 1.22 17.44
CA LEU A 3 -0.71 0.28 16.91
C LEU A 3 0.68 0.91 16.71
N VAL A 4 0.90 2.17 17.12
CA VAL A 4 2.13 2.92 16.83
C VAL A 4 2.84 3.41 18.11
N HIS A 5 2.33 3.05 19.30
CA HIS A 5 2.92 3.53 20.55
C HIS A 5 4.25 2.80 20.88
N PRO A 6 5.37 3.52 21.12
CA PRO A 6 6.71 2.91 21.32
C PRO A 6 6.88 2.03 22.57
N ARG A 7 5.85 1.94 23.43
CA ARG A 7 5.89 1.13 24.67
C ARG A 7 4.92 -0.04 24.65
N ALA A 8 4.16 -0.24 23.58
CA ALA A 8 3.15 -1.28 23.48
C ALA A 8 3.35 -2.08 22.18
N LYS A 9 4.14 -3.16 22.23
CA LYS A 9 4.15 -4.31 21.29
C LYS A 9 4.00 -4.06 19.77
N GLY A 10 4.14 -2.83 19.26
CA GLY A 10 4.33 -2.47 17.85
C GLY A 10 5.77 -2.67 17.43
N SER A 11 6.37 -3.74 17.96
CA SER A 11 7.77 -4.09 17.83
C SER A 11 8.06 -4.46 16.39
N ASP A 12 8.61 -3.50 15.67
CA ASP A 12 9.48 -3.68 14.53
C ASP A 12 8.80 -4.20 13.25
N LEU A 13 7.69 -3.57 12.84
CA LEU A 13 7.15 -3.78 11.49
C LEU A 13 8.20 -3.50 10.40
N LEU A 14 9.04 -2.48 10.60
CA LEU A 14 10.09 -2.15 9.64
C LEU A 14 11.20 -3.20 9.60
N GLY A 15 11.72 -3.64 10.74
CA GLY A 15 12.71 -4.69 10.79
C GLY A 15 12.15 -6.06 10.42
N HIS A 16 10.88 -6.35 10.70
CA HIS A 16 10.21 -7.54 10.18
C HIS A 16 10.10 -7.50 8.65
N LEU A 17 9.72 -6.35 8.07
CA LEU A 17 9.70 -6.19 6.61
C LEU A 17 11.11 -6.27 6.00
N PHE A 18 12.12 -5.76 6.70
CA PHE A 18 13.53 -5.80 6.27
C PHE A 18 14.09 -7.22 6.33
N ASP A 19 13.83 -7.95 7.42
CA ASP A 19 14.19 -9.35 7.61
C ASP A 19 13.50 -10.22 6.55
N LEU A 20 12.19 -10.01 6.32
CA LEU A 20 11.44 -10.71 5.27
C LEU A 20 12.03 -10.44 3.87
N ALA A 21 12.42 -9.20 3.57
CA ALA A 21 13.04 -8.85 2.29
C ALA A 21 14.42 -9.50 2.12
N LEU A 22 15.25 -9.52 3.17
CA LEU A 22 16.55 -10.19 3.20
C LEU A 22 16.40 -11.70 3.01
N GLN A 23 15.52 -12.35 3.78
CA GLN A 23 15.24 -13.77 3.70
C GLN A 23 14.75 -14.16 2.30
N ARG A 24 13.83 -13.39 1.71
CA ARG A 24 13.38 -13.61 0.33
C ARG A 24 14.49 -13.44 -0.70
N SER A 25 15.38 -12.46 -0.52
CA SER A 25 16.51 -12.26 -1.43
C SER A 25 17.49 -13.42 -1.34
N PHE A 26 17.80 -13.88 -0.13
CA PHE A 26 18.68 -15.02 0.12
C PHE A 26 18.11 -16.32 -0.47
N ALA A 27 16.82 -16.57 -0.27
CA ALA A 27 16.11 -17.77 -0.76
C ALA A 27 15.99 -17.85 -2.29
N LYS A 28 16.19 -16.74 -3.03
CA LYS A 28 16.26 -16.79 -4.51
C LYS A 28 17.52 -17.49 -5.02
N VAL A 29 18.58 -17.50 -4.23
CA VAL A 29 19.92 -17.94 -4.64
C VAL A 29 20.39 -19.17 -3.86
N HIS A 30 19.74 -19.49 -2.74
CA HIS A 30 20.11 -20.60 -1.87
C HIS A 30 18.90 -21.49 -1.60
N ALA A 31 19.09 -22.80 -1.75
CA ALA A 31 18.09 -23.77 -1.33
C ALA A 31 17.90 -23.68 0.20
N PRO A 32 16.66 -23.69 0.70
CA PRO A 32 16.40 -23.58 2.13
C PRO A 32 17.01 -24.77 2.89
N LEU A 33 17.82 -24.47 3.90
CA LEU A 33 18.45 -25.48 4.78
C LEU A 33 17.45 -26.13 5.74
N VAL A 34 16.33 -25.42 6.01
CA VAL A 34 15.21 -25.89 6.81
C VAL A 34 13.92 -25.47 6.08
N PRO A 35 12.97 -26.37 5.83
CA PRO A 35 11.67 -25.98 5.30
C PRO A 35 10.90 -25.22 6.41
N VAL A 36 10.98 -23.89 6.37
CA VAL A 36 10.12 -23.02 7.18
C VAL A 36 8.82 -22.82 6.41
N ALA A 37 7.69 -23.16 7.03
CA ALA A 37 6.39 -22.79 6.50
C ALA A 37 6.22 -21.26 6.66
N ASP A 38 6.68 -20.50 5.68
CA ASP A 38 6.41 -19.07 5.56
C ASP A 38 4.94 -18.92 5.15
N ALA A 39 4.06 -18.75 6.15
CA ALA A 39 2.65 -18.59 5.90
C ALA A 39 2.44 -17.26 5.15
N PRO A 40 2.02 -17.27 3.88
CA PRO A 40 2.00 -16.05 3.10
C PRO A 40 0.88 -15.12 3.60
N GLY A 41 1.27 -13.95 4.08
CA GLY A 41 0.34 -12.84 4.33
C GLY A 41 -0.25 -12.80 5.74
N LEU A 42 -1.34 -12.04 5.87
CA LEU A 42 -1.99 -11.75 7.16
C LEU A 42 -2.60 -13.02 7.76
N GLN A 43 -2.11 -13.42 8.93
CA GLN A 43 -2.67 -14.51 9.73
C GLN A 43 -3.82 -13.98 10.59
N ASP A 44 -4.79 -14.84 10.91
CA ASP A 44 -5.95 -14.53 11.77
C ASP A 44 -6.76 -13.30 11.31
N ALA A 45 -6.79 -13.04 10.00
CA ALA A 45 -7.60 -11.98 9.43
C ALA A 45 -9.09 -12.27 9.72
N ASP A 46 -9.74 -11.41 10.50
CA ASP A 46 -11.18 -11.45 10.72
C ASP A 46 -11.94 -11.32 9.37
N THR A 47 -13.21 -11.71 9.38
CA THR A 47 -14.17 -11.65 8.28
C THR A 47 -14.29 -10.29 7.59
N ALA A 48 -13.77 -9.22 8.19
CA ALA A 48 -13.71 -7.88 7.65
C ALA A 48 -13.08 -7.82 6.23
N LEU A 49 -12.09 -8.66 5.93
CA LEU A 49 -11.39 -8.64 4.63
C LEU A 49 -11.95 -9.62 3.60
N THR A 50 -12.88 -10.51 3.99
CA THR A 50 -13.39 -11.57 3.11
C THR A 50 -13.96 -11.01 1.80
N LYS A 51 -14.77 -9.94 1.88
CA LYS A 51 -15.35 -9.29 0.69
C LYS A 51 -14.29 -8.65 -0.20
N THR A 52 -13.23 -8.09 0.39
CA THR A 52 -12.12 -7.48 -0.35
C THR A 52 -11.32 -8.54 -1.10
N PHE A 53 -10.96 -9.64 -0.43
CA PHE A 53 -10.25 -10.75 -1.06
C PHE A 53 -11.08 -11.45 -2.12
N ASP A 54 -12.39 -11.59 -1.90
CA ASP A 54 -13.30 -12.13 -2.91
C ASP A 54 -13.29 -11.29 -4.20
N ARG A 55 -13.44 -9.96 -4.06
CA ARG A 55 -13.37 -9.05 -5.20
C ARG A 55 -12.01 -9.07 -5.90
N LEU A 56 -10.91 -9.17 -5.15
CA LEU A 56 -9.57 -9.30 -5.73
C LEU A 56 -9.42 -10.59 -6.54
N ARG A 57 -9.93 -11.74 -6.05
CA ARG A 57 -9.91 -13.00 -6.80
C ARG A 57 -10.75 -12.94 -8.08
N ARG A 58 -11.95 -12.36 -8.01
CA ARG A 58 -12.81 -12.14 -9.18
C ARG A 58 -12.17 -11.21 -10.21
N ARG A 59 -11.44 -10.20 -9.74
CA ARG A 59 -10.67 -9.33 -10.62
C ARG A 59 -9.49 -10.08 -11.26
N GLU A 60 -8.78 -10.90 -10.49
CA GLU A 60 -7.70 -11.79 -10.97
C GLU A 60 -8.20 -12.76 -12.05
N SER A 61 -9.45 -13.24 -11.95
CA SER A 61 -10.09 -14.10 -12.95
C SER A 61 -10.61 -13.36 -14.20
N GLY A 62 -10.31 -12.07 -14.35
CA GLY A 62 -10.66 -11.28 -15.53
C GLY A 62 -12.00 -10.55 -15.47
N GLU A 63 -12.71 -10.58 -14.32
CA GLU A 63 -13.96 -9.84 -14.21
C GLU A 63 -13.72 -8.32 -14.28
N ALA A 64 -14.58 -7.62 -15.03
CA ALA A 64 -14.53 -6.17 -15.20
C ALA A 64 -15.06 -5.40 -13.98
N LEU A 65 -14.42 -5.57 -12.82
CA LEU A 65 -14.76 -4.90 -11.57
C LEU A 65 -13.61 -4.02 -11.05
N ARG A 66 -13.93 -3.07 -10.16
CA ARG A 66 -12.94 -2.20 -9.50
C ARG A 66 -12.86 -2.50 -8.00
N VAL A 67 -11.63 -2.63 -7.49
CA VAL A 67 -11.33 -2.68 -6.04
C VAL A 67 -10.60 -1.40 -5.65
N GLY A 68 -11.29 -0.53 -4.90
CA GLY A 68 -10.69 0.69 -4.35
C GLY A 68 -9.96 0.39 -3.04
N ILE A 69 -8.68 0.75 -2.97
CA ILE A 69 -7.88 0.66 -1.75
C ILE A 69 -7.42 2.07 -1.40
N ALA A 70 -7.74 2.52 -0.19
CA ALA A 70 -7.30 3.79 0.35
C ALA A 70 -6.39 3.53 1.54
N GLN A 71 -5.23 4.17 1.55
CA GLN A 71 -4.31 4.18 2.68
C GLN A 71 -4.37 5.56 3.32
N LEU A 72 -4.69 5.62 4.61
CA LEU A 72 -4.74 6.83 5.41
C LEU A 72 -3.59 6.78 6.41
N GLY A 73 -2.83 7.87 6.54
CA GLY A 73 -1.67 7.92 7.42
C GLY A 73 -0.96 9.27 7.37
N ALA A 74 0.21 9.34 8.01
CA ALA A 74 1.00 10.56 8.13
C ALA A 74 1.96 10.77 6.92
N SER A 75 3.11 11.40 7.14
CA SER A 75 4.12 11.77 6.14
C SER A 75 4.53 10.63 5.19
N HIS A 76 4.64 9.39 5.68
CA HIS A 76 4.97 8.23 4.84
C HIS A 76 3.89 7.89 3.81
N THR A 77 2.62 8.16 4.12
CA THR A 77 1.52 8.01 3.16
C THR A 77 1.44 9.25 2.26
N ALA A 78 1.57 10.44 2.83
CA ALA A 78 1.53 11.71 2.09
C ALA A 78 2.70 11.90 1.10
N SER A 79 3.82 11.21 1.29
CA SER A 79 4.96 11.24 0.38
C SER A 79 4.82 10.31 -0.84
N HIS A 80 3.78 9.49 -0.89
CA HIS A 80 3.41 8.59 -1.99
C HIS A 80 4.37 7.46 -2.37
N TYR A 81 5.64 7.49 -1.97
CA TYR A 81 6.64 6.47 -2.33
C TYR A 81 6.17 5.04 -2.01
N PHE A 82 5.69 4.81 -0.78
CA PHE A 82 5.21 3.50 -0.36
C PHE A 82 3.91 3.10 -1.07
N THR A 83 2.93 4.02 -1.13
CA THR A 83 1.63 3.74 -1.73
C THR A 83 1.71 3.47 -3.24
N ASP A 84 2.64 4.12 -3.95
CA ASP A 84 2.84 3.88 -5.37
C ASP A 84 3.59 2.56 -5.62
N ALA A 85 4.52 2.17 -4.75
CA ALA A 85 5.14 0.85 -4.80
C ALA A 85 4.10 -0.28 -4.58
N VAL A 86 3.26 -0.14 -3.55
CA VAL A 86 2.16 -1.09 -3.28
C VAL A 86 1.20 -1.17 -4.45
N ARG A 87 0.81 -0.01 -5.03
CA ARG A 87 0.00 0.03 -6.25
C ARG A 87 0.66 -0.75 -7.39
N GLY A 88 1.96 -0.55 -7.62
CA GLY A 88 2.68 -1.24 -8.68
C GLY A 88 2.60 -2.76 -8.54
N VAL A 89 2.80 -3.27 -7.33
CA VAL A 89 2.67 -4.71 -7.02
C VAL A 89 1.25 -5.22 -7.25
N LEU A 90 0.24 -4.50 -6.73
CA LEU A 90 -1.16 -4.91 -6.88
C LEU A 90 -1.65 -4.83 -8.32
N THR A 91 -1.24 -3.80 -9.05
CA THR A 91 -1.57 -3.62 -10.48
C THR A 91 -0.94 -4.72 -11.32
N LYS A 92 0.31 -5.09 -11.03
CA LYS A 92 0.99 -6.20 -11.71
C LYS A 92 0.28 -7.54 -11.51
N ARG A 93 -0.36 -7.75 -10.35
CA ARG A 93 -1.05 -9.00 -10.03
C ARG A 93 -2.51 -9.03 -10.45
N PHE A 94 -3.27 -8.00 -10.13
CA PHE A 94 -4.73 -7.94 -10.28
C PHE A 94 -5.18 -7.08 -11.47
N GLY A 95 -4.24 -6.53 -12.24
CA GLY A 95 -4.51 -5.65 -13.37
C GLY A 95 -4.70 -4.18 -12.99
N ASP A 96 -4.58 -3.31 -13.99
CA ASP A 96 -4.78 -1.87 -13.84
C ASP A 96 -6.27 -1.52 -14.00
N ALA A 97 -6.80 -0.75 -13.06
CA ALA A 97 -8.16 -0.20 -13.08
C ALA A 97 -8.17 1.33 -13.01
N GLY A 98 -7.03 1.97 -13.32
CA GLY A 98 -6.84 3.41 -13.36
C GLY A 98 -6.21 3.99 -12.09
N ARG A 99 -6.07 5.33 -12.09
CA ARG A 99 -5.29 6.03 -11.06
C ARG A 99 -5.94 6.07 -9.68
N GLY A 100 -7.23 5.76 -9.51
CA GLY A 100 -7.82 5.73 -8.17
C GLY A 100 -7.93 7.12 -7.52
N PHE A 101 -7.81 7.18 -6.19
CA PHE A 101 -7.93 8.43 -5.44
C PHE A 101 -6.64 9.25 -5.50
N ILE A 102 -6.78 10.56 -5.72
CA ILE A 102 -5.69 11.54 -5.72
C ILE A 102 -6.13 12.76 -4.92
N ALA A 103 -5.28 13.19 -3.99
CA ALA A 103 -5.53 14.42 -3.24
C ALA A 103 -5.64 15.61 -4.20
N ALA A 104 -6.55 16.54 -3.95
CA ALA A 104 -6.58 17.83 -4.65
C ALA A 104 -5.38 18.71 -4.21
N GLY A 105 -5.06 19.75 -4.98
CA GLY A 105 -3.99 20.71 -4.63
C GLY A 105 -2.85 20.81 -5.65
N LYS A 106 -1.80 21.53 -5.25
CA LYS A 106 -0.66 21.90 -6.12
C LYS A 106 0.10 20.69 -6.67
N ALA A 107 0.71 20.88 -7.83
CA ALA A 107 1.67 19.93 -8.37
C ALA A 107 2.87 19.77 -7.42
N SER A 108 3.42 18.56 -7.36
CA SER A 108 4.59 18.23 -6.54
C SER A 108 5.36 17.08 -7.18
N PRO A 109 6.71 17.10 -7.19
CA PRO A 109 7.51 15.99 -7.72
C PRO A 109 7.21 14.64 -7.06
N ARG A 110 6.78 14.65 -5.79
CA ARG A 110 6.38 13.43 -5.05
C ARG A 110 5.20 12.71 -5.69
N LEU A 111 4.46 13.39 -6.55
CA LEU A 111 3.25 12.90 -7.21
C LEU A 111 3.50 12.51 -8.66
N GLU A 112 4.73 12.56 -9.19
CA GLU A 112 5.01 12.25 -10.59
C GLU A 112 4.60 10.82 -10.96
N ASN A 113 4.84 9.87 -10.06
CA ASN A 113 4.41 8.48 -10.20
C ASN A 113 2.88 8.32 -10.26
N ALA A 114 2.14 9.37 -9.91
CA ALA A 114 0.71 9.41 -10.09
C ALA A 114 0.28 9.51 -11.56
N ARG A 115 1.17 9.91 -12.47
CA ARG A 115 0.91 10.05 -13.91
C ARG A 115 -0.36 10.85 -14.21
N VAL A 116 -0.64 11.86 -13.39
CA VAL A 116 -1.74 12.81 -13.58
C VAL A 116 -1.17 14.23 -13.61
N ALA A 117 -1.65 15.03 -14.55
CA ALA A 117 -1.42 16.46 -14.54
C ALA A 117 -2.29 17.10 -13.45
N ARG A 118 -1.75 18.09 -12.74
CA ARG A 118 -2.45 18.83 -11.70
C ARG A 118 -2.19 20.32 -11.89
N GLU A 119 -3.26 21.08 -11.98
CA GLU A 119 -3.24 22.54 -12.08
C GLU A 119 -4.31 23.09 -11.13
N LEU A 120 -3.98 24.18 -10.44
CA LEU A 120 -4.97 24.94 -9.66
C LEU A 120 -5.30 26.21 -10.43
N VAL A 121 -6.53 26.30 -10.93
CA VAL A 121 -7.03 27.45 -11.69
C VAL A 121 -8.06 28.19 -10.84
N GLY A 122 -7.81 29.48 -10.57
CA GLY A 122 -8.63 30.32 -9.69
C GLY A 122 -8.14 30.34 -8.23
N ASP A 123 -8.93 30.97 -7.35
CA ASP A 123 -8.56 31.23 -5.95
C ASP A 123 -8.79 30.01 -5.05
N TRP A 124 -8.08 28.91 -5.33
CA TRP A 124 -8.12 27.71 -4.50
C TRP A 124 -7.34 27.92 -3.20
N LYS A 125 -8.04 27.82 -2.06
CA LYS A 125 -7.42 27.60 -0.75
C LYS A 125 -7.49 26.11 -0.42
N VAL A 126 -6.34 25.45 -0.37
CA VAL A 126 -6.22 24.05 0.04
C VAL A 126 -5.85 24.05 1.51
N GLU A 127 -6.79 23.68 2.37
CA GLU A 127 -6.54 23.60 3.81
C GLU A 127 -5.85 22.28 4.15
N ASP A 128 -4.79 22.35 4.94
CA ASP A 128 -4.19 21.20 5.60
C ASP A 128 -4.69 21.15 7.05
N ALA A 129 -5.05 19.97 7.55
CA ALA A 129 -5.52 19.79 8.92
C ALA A 129 -4.47 20.19 9.98
N MET A 130 -3.21 20.36 9.58
CA MET A 130 -2.13 20.87 10.43
C MET A 130 -2.06 22.41 10.49
N GLU A 131 -2.73 23.12 9.57
CA GLU A 131 -2.71 24.60 9.45
C GLU A 131 -4.04 25.25 9.89
N ALA A 132 -5.03 24.45 10.30
CA ALA A 132 -6.38 24.88 10.68
C ALA A 132 -6.55 25.15 12.18
#